data_AF-A0A929YB25-F1
#
_entry.id   AF-A0A929YB25-F1
#
_cell.length_a   1.000
_cell.length_b   1.000
_cell.length_c   1.000
_cell.angle_alpha   90.00
_cell.angle_beta   90.00
_cell.angle_gamma   90.00
#
_symmetry.space_group_name_H-M   'P 1'
#
loop_
_entity.id
_entity.type
_entity.pdbx_description
1 polymer ?
#
loop_
_entity_poly.entity_id
_entity_poly.type
_entity_poly.pdbx_seq_one_letter_code
_entity_poly.pdbx_strand_id
1 'polypeptide(L)'
;MLIKKRFLNTKVKILTGVIATGLFIGGSLLTLPTVQAKNTVSDDYPLNDSINWNLNPVWRDEFNGTSLDSKSWNIYSSGWGANNVQSCYSRSEENVNVKNGSLNLVGLYKPGARCKGNEKSGNFTSGFVETKGKKSWTYGYIEARIKMPNNKSTWPGFWMSPDKPTYGSWPNSGEIDIVETKGSNLNYAAADAHWGLSTGNKKHAQGRDLPAGFKDTTQWHTYGVKWTEGKLEYYIDGVKFHTVNGFGQPNAANTPYGPFDKPFFLRLNLAIGGDYIDGKGSKWSNAYNALAEYPKSFPATMSIDYVRVYERRTAKEVNVPDNNLRTQLNKKLSTVLSTNRKDDQKITDVELEKLTDLNLDAADNASEADKIHDITGLEAAKNLKALSLKNNSVFDLRAVSNIKSLKSINLTINR
;
A
#
# COMPACT_ATOMS: atom_id res chain seq x y z
N MET A 1 14.05 -34.37 66.02
CA MET A 1 12.57 -34.38 66.06
C MET A 1 12.09 -33.81 64.71
N LEU A 2 12.03 -34.56 63.59
CA LEU A 2 10.88 -35.39 63.13
C LEU A 2 9.55 -34.64 63.34
N ILE A 3 8.76 -34.23 62.33
CA ILE A 3 8.09 -35.04 61.27
C ILE A 3 7.65 -34.16 60.07
N LYS A 4 7.68 -34.76 58.86
CA LYS A 4 7.16 -34.32 57.54
C LYS A 4 5.63 -34.53 57.37
N LYS A 5 4.98 -33.77 56.47
CA LYS A 5 3.82 -34.19 55.62
C LYS A 5 3.81 -33.34 54.32
N ARG A 6 4.20 -33.84 53.13
CA ARG A 6 3.44 -34.56 52.05
C ARG A 6 2.22 -33.76 51.52
N PHE A 7 2.33 -33.08 50.36
CA PHE A 7 2.05 -33.50 48.96
C PHE A 7 0.58 -33.83 48.63
N LEU A 8 0.01 -33.10 47.66
CA LEU A 8 -0.86 -33.68 46.62
C LEU A 8 -0.79 -32.84 45.33
N ASN A 9 -0.61 -33.56 44.24
CA ASN A 9 -0.34 -33.17 42.86
C ASN A 9 -1.36 -33.96 42.03
N THR A 10 -2.12 -33.32 41.15
CA THR A 10 -3.08 -34.04 40.30
C THR A 10 -2.95 -33.56 38.85
N LYS A 11 -2.40 -34.45 38.01
CA LYS A 11 -2.43 -34.42 36.55
C LYS A 11 -3.70 -35.12 36.05
N VAL A 12 -4.37 -34.60 35.03
CA VAL A 12 -5.25 -35.35 34.10
C VAL A 12 -5.17 -34.63 32.73
N LYS A 13 -4.35 -35.11 31.79
CA LYS A 13 -4.60 -36.03 30.65
C LYS A 13 -5.39 -35.42 29.48
N ILE A 14 -4.67 -35.36 28.34
CA ILE A 14 -5.10 -35.13 26.96
C ILE A 14 -6.03 -36.27 26.50
N LEU A 15 -7.07 -35.95 25.71
CA LEU A 15 -7.78 -36.93 24.89
C LEU A 15 -8.01 -36.37 23.48
N THR A 16 -7.32 -37.00 22.52
CA THR A 16 -7.55 -36.92 21.08
C THR A 16 -8.62 -37.95 20.72
N GLY A 17 -9.58 -37.60 19.87
CA GLY A 17 -10.59 -38.54 19.37
C GLY A 17 -11.09 -38.13 17.99
N VAL A 18 -10.62 -38.83 16.97
CA VAL A 18 -11.15 -38.83 15.60
C VAL A 18 -12.14 -40.00 15.50
N ILE A 19 -13.39 -39.75 15.09
CA ILE A 19 -14.25 -40.76 14.46
C ILE A 19 -15.06 -40.08 13.35
N ALA A 20 -14.90 -40.58 12.13
CA ALA A 20 -15.75 -40.31 10.98
C ALA A 20 -16.66 -41.52 10.73
N THR A 21 -17.96 -41.30 10.58
CA THR A 21 -18.79 -41.86 9.48
C THR A 21 -20.20 -41.28 9.56
N GLY A 22 -20.75 -40.88 8.41
CA GLY A 22 -22.00 -40.14 8.30
C GLY A 22 -23.24 -40.99 8.09
N LEU A 23 -24.39 -40.33 8.07
CA LEU A 23 -25.57 -40.72 7.29
C LEU A 23 -26.42 -39.47 6.98
N PHE A 24 -26.84 -39.36 5.74
CA PHE A 24 -27.78 -38.35 5.20
C PHE A 24 -29.20 -38.54 5.77
N ILE A 25 -29.98 -37.46 5.88
CA ILE A 25 -31.39 -37.30 5.43
C ILE A 25 -31.82 -35.82 5.57
N GLY A 26 -32.30 -35.23 4.47
CA GLY A 26 -33.59 -34.52 4.43
C GLY A 26 -33.67 -33.04 4.85
N GLY A 27 -33.54 -32.15 3.88
CA GLY A 27 -34.58 -31.16 3.55
C GLY A 27 -35.02 -30.14 4.60
N SER A 28 -34.41 -28.95 4.56
CA SER A 28 -35.07 -27.65 4.75
C SER A 28 -34.11 -26.58 4.25
N LEU A 29 -34.36 -26.05 3.05
CA LEU A 29 -33.63 -24.90 2.50
C LEU A 29 -34.10 -23.64 3.26
N LEU A 30 -33.57 -23.43 4.46
CA LEU A 30 -33.62 -22.11 5.10
C LEU A 30 -32.64 -21.22 4.33
N THR A 31 -33.17 -20.42 3.40
CA THR A 31 -32.45 -19.29 2.83
C THR A 31 -32.22 -18.26 3.93
N LEU A 32 -31.16 -18.47 4.70
CA LEU A 32 -30.56 -17.42 5.49
C LEU A 32 -30.17 -16.31 4.51
N PRO A 33 -30.56 -15.04 4.74
CA PRO A 33 -29.98 -13.96 3.98
C PRO A 33 -28.48 -14.01 4.26
N THR A 34 -27.70 -14.39 3.26
CA THR A 34 -26.28 -14.11 3.24
C THR A 34 -26.13 -12.60 3.24
N VAL A 35 -26.13 -12.02 4.43
CA VAL A 35 -25.41 -10.77 4.65
C VAL A 35 -23.94 -11.15 4.53
N GLN A 36 -23.49 -11.30 3.29
CA GLN A 36 -22.09 -11.30 2.94
C GLN A 36 -21.61 -9.89 3.33
N ALA A 37 -21.02 -9.77 4.51
CA ALA A 37 -20.29 -8.57 4.88
C ALA A 37 -19.15 -8.41 3.85
N LYS A 38 -19.38 -7.60 2.83
CA LYS A 38 -18.37 -7.18 1.85
C LYS A 38 -17.43 -6.19 2.55
N ASN A 39 -16.53 -6.72 3.37
CA ASN A 39 -15.19 -6.13 3.54
C ASN A 39 -14.29 -6.72 2.44
N THR A 40 -14.72 -6.63 1.19
CA THR A 40 -13.91 -7.07 0.06
C THR A 40 -13.00 -5.92 -0.31
N VAL A 41 -11.70 -6.13 -0.13
CA VAL A 41 -10.63 -5.34 -0.76
C VAL A 41 -11.04 -5.01 -2.19
N SER A 42 -10.87 -3.77 -2.63
CA SER A 42 -11.31 -3.35 -3.96
C SER A 42 -10.57 -4.12 -5.05
N ASP A 43 -11.26 -4.49 -6.13
CA ASP A 43 -10.67 -5.23 -7.26
C ASP A 43 -9.53 -4.44 -7.92
N ASP A 44 -9.55 -3.11 -7.81
CA ASP A 44 -8.54 -2.20 -8.33
C ASP A 44 -7.42 -1.86 -7.32
N TYR A 45 -7.39 -2.55 -6.17
CA TYR A 45 -6.32 -2.45 -5.18
C TYR A 45 -5.01 -2.95 -5.80
N PRO A 46 -3.94 -2.13 -5.84
CA PRO A 46 -2.69 -2.48 -6.53
C PRO A 46 -2.08 -3.82 -6.14
N LEU A 47 -2.17 -4.22 -4.86
CA LEU A 47 -1.56 -5.48 -4.40
C LEU A 47 -2.38 -6.73 -4.76
N ASN A 48 -3.60 -6.57 -5.29
CA ASN A 48 -4.36 -7.66 -5.93
C ASN A 48 -4.08 -7.77 -7.43
N ASP A 49 -3.41 -6.78 -8.03
CA ASP A 49 -3.16 -6.68 -9.48
C ASP A 49 -1.69 -6.98 -9.82
N SER A 50 -1.29 -8.24 -9.64
CA SER A 50 0.07 -8.73 -9.97
C SER A 50 0.44 -8.60 -11.46
N ILE A 51 -0.55 -8.35 -12.32
CA ILE A 51 -0.39 -8.17 -13.75
C ILE A 51 0.22 -6.80 -14.01
N ASN A 52 -0.32 -5.74 -13.40
CA ASN A 52 0.12 -4.37 -13.63
C ASN A 52 1.03 -3.82 -12.52
N TRP A 53 1.21 -4.52 -11.40
CA TRP A 53 1.98 -4.04 -10.25
C TRP A 53 3.01 -5.05 -9.76
N ASN A 54 4.16 -4.54 -9.35
CA ASN A 54 5.14 -5.32 -8.60
C ASN A 54 4.63 -5.50 -7.17
N LEU A 55 4.33 -6.73 -6.76
CA LEU A 55 3.84 -7.03 -5.39
C LEU A 55 4.94 -6.88 -4.32
N ASN A 56 6.20 -6.87 -4.73
CA ASN A 56 7.29 -6.53 -3.82
C ASN A 56 7.53 -5.01 -3.89
N PRO A 57 7.58 -4.31 -2.74
CA PRO A 57 7.82 -2.88 -2.74
C PRO A 57 9.23 -2.58 -3.23
N VAL A 58 9.36 -1.56 -4.09
CA VAL A 58 10.65 -1.05 -4.59
C VAL A 58 11.42 -0.30 -3.52
N TRP A 59 10.71 0.21 -2.52
CA TRP A 59 11.27 0.76 -1.30
C TRP A 59 10.31 0.51 -0.13
N ARG A 60 10.88 0.23 1.04
CA ARG A 60 10.12 0.05 2.28
C ARG A 60 10.95 0.46 3.48
N ASP A 61 10.28 0.93 4.52
CA ASP A 61 10.80 0.99 5.88
C ASP A 61 9.82 0.26 6.79
N GLU A 62 10.29 -0.83 7.41
CA GLU A 62 9.50 -1.69 8.29
C GLU A 62 9.75 -1.35 9.77
N PHE A 63 10.59 -0.33 10.06
CA PHE A 63 10.90 0.15 11.41
C PHE A 63 11.30 -0.96 12.42
N ASN A 64 11.91 -2.04 11.93
CA ASN A 64 12.39 -3.18 12.74
C ASN A 64 13.72 -2.90 13.46
N GLY A 65 14.36 -1.77 13.16
CA GLY A 65 15.61 -1.34 13.80
C GLY A 65 15.39 -0.77 15.20
N THR A 66 16.44 -0.17 15.76
CA THR A 66 16.41 0.50 17.08
C THR A 66 16.37 2.03 16.98
N SER A 67 16.43 2.57 15.77
CA SER A 67 16.44 4.01 15.49
C SER A 67 15.88 4.29 14.10
N LEU A 68 15.49 5.54 13.85
CA LEU A 68 15.04 5.99 12.53
C LEU A 68 16.18 5.85 11.51
N ASP A 69 15.88 5.31 10.31
CA ASP A 69 16.86 5.25 9.23
C ASP A 69 17.20 6.64 8.71
N SER A 70 18.35 7.16 9.14
CA SER A 70 18.86 8.46 8.72
C SER A 70 19.24 8.52 7.22
N LYS A 71 19.31 7.41 6.50
CA LYS A 71 19.50 7.43 5.03
C LYS A 71 18.20 7.69 4.29
N SER A 72 17.06 7.37 4.90
CA SER A 72 15.73 7.56 4.29
C SER A 72 15.03 8.81 4.82
N TRP A 73 15.19 9.12 6.11
CA TRP A 73 14.37 10.13 6.79
C TRP A 73 15.20 11.30 7.35
N ASN A 74 14.65 12.50 7.26
CA ASN A 74 15.05 13.67 8.04
C ASN A 74 14.03 13.90 9.16
N ILE A 75 14.48 14.41 10.29
CA ILE A 75 13.59 14.90 11.35
C ILE A 75 13.42 16.41 11.19
N TYR A 76 12.19 16.86 11.01
CA TYR A 76 11.83 18.27 10.99
C TYR A 76 11.87 18.81 12.42
N SER A 77 12.56 19.94 12.63
CA SER A 77 12.86 20.44 13.98
C SER A 77 12.61 21.95 14.11
N SER A 78 11.37 22.34 13.87
CA SER A 78 10.89 23.72 13.91
C SER A 78 9.39 23.76 14.22
N GLY A 79 8.84 24.94 14.46
CA GLY A 79 7.40 25.17 14.46
C GLY A 79 6.85 25.17 13.04
N TRP A 80 5.56 24.85 12.90
CA TRP A 80 4.87 24.82 11.61
C TRP A 80 3.94 26.01 11.48
N GLY A 81 4.14 26.81 10.43
CA GLY A 81 3.45 28.10 10.27
C GLY A 81 1.98 28.01 9.87
N ALA A 82 1.40 26.81 9.72
CA ALA A 82 0.00 26.66 9.34
C ALA A 82 -0.94 26.87 10.54
N ASN A 83 -2.00 27.65 10.31
CA ASN A 83 -3.31 27.55 10.97
C ASN A 83 -3.28 27.25 12.48
N ASN A 84 -2.50 28.00 13.27
CA ASN A 84 -2.46 27.88 14.74
C ASN A 84 -1.98 26.51 15.28
N VAL A 85 -1.14 25.77 14.54
CA VAL A 85 -0.47 24.58 15.09
C VAL A 85 0.42 24.97 16.27
N GLN A 86 0.28 24.26 17.39
CA GLN A 86 0.91 24.58 18.68
C GLN A 86 2.13 23.73 19.02
N SER A 87 2.42 22.67 18.24
CA SER A 87 3.59 21.82 18.46
C SER A 87 4.88 22.45 17.94
N CYS A 88 5.94 22.36 18.74
CA CYS A 88 7.32 22.43 18.26
C CYS A 88 7.81 21.05 17.86
N TYR A 89 8.10 20.84 16.58
CA TYR A 89 8.70 19.58 16.16
C TYR A 89 10.15 19.49 16.63
N SER A 90 10.56 18.32 17.10
CA SER A 90 11.81 18.12 17.83
C SER A 90 12.55 16.87 17.36
N ARG A 91 13.88 16.91 17.46
CA ARG A 91 14.77 15.77 17.18
C ARG A 91 14.91 14.81 18.36
N SER A 92 14.34 15.15 19.51
CA SER A 92 14.42 14.31 20.71
C SER A 92 13.83 12.91 20.45
N GLU A 93 14.49 11.89 20.98
CA GLU A 93 13.96 10.52 20.97
C GLU A 93 12.61 10.40 21.68
N GLU A 94 12.29 11.32 22.59
CA GLU A 94 10.97 11.38 23.21
C GLU A 94 9.86 11.73 22.23
N ASN A 95 10.17 12.39 21.10
CA ASN A 95 9.23 12.81 20.08
C ASN A 95 9.30 11.95 18.81
N VAL A 96 10.49 11.43 18.46
CA VAL A 96 10.70 10.58 17.29
C VAL A 96 11.56 9.39 17.71
N ASN A 97 10.97 8.20 17.79
CA ASN A 97 11.71 6.98 18.10
C ASN A 97 11.20 5.78 17.29
N VAL A 98 12.07 4.80 17.10
CA VAL A 98 11.70 3.48 16.59
C VAL A 98 11.77 2.50 17.74
N LYS A 99 10.63 1.96 18.15
CA LYS A 99 10.48 1.03 19.27
C LYS A 99 9.35 0.06 18.99
N ASN A 100 9.53 -1.20 19.39
CA ASN A 100 8.52 -2.26 19.25
C ASN A 100 8.06 -2.51 17.80
N GLY A 101 8.98 -2.39 16.83
CA GLY A 101 8.67 -2.60 15.41
C GLY A 101 7.88 -1.48 14.76
N SER A 102 7.87 -0.27 15.34
CA SER A 102 7.18 0.88 14.75
C SER A 102 7.98 2.18 14.93
N LEU A 103 7.83 3.08 13.97
CA LEU A 103 8.13 4.50 14.18
C LEU A 103 7.02 5.11 15.04
N ASN A 104 7.40 5.87 16.06
CA ASN A 104 6.49 6.57 16.95
C ASN A 104 6.77 8.07 16.88
N LEU A 105 5.76 8.83 16.44
CA LEU A 105 5.74 10.27 16.52
C LEU A 105 4.91 10.66 17.74
N VAL A 106 5.57 11.20 18.76
CA VAL A 106 4.99 11.39 20.09
C VAL A 106 4.84 12.88 20.38
N GLY A 107 3.58 13.29 20.54
CA GLY A 107 3.18 14.58 21.05
C GLY A 107 3.27 14.62 22.57
N LEU A 108 3.88 15.67 23.11
CA LEU A 108 4.09 15.86 24.55
C LEU A 108 3.71 17.27 24.96
N TYR A 109 3.09 17.38 26.13
CA TYR A 109 3.06 18.64 26.86
C TYR A 109 4.41 18.83 27.58
N LYS A 110 5.18 19.82 27.15
CA LYS A 110 6.46 20.23 27.71
C LYS A 110 6.44 21.73 28.02
N PRO A 111 5.97 22.13 29.21
CA PRO A 111 5.98 23.53 29.64
C PRO A 111 7.31 24.22 29.36
N GLY A 112 7.26 25.42 28.78
CA GLY A 112 8.42 26.21 28.39
C GLY A 112 9.03 25.87 27.04
N ALA A 113 8.62 24.78 26.38
CA ALA A 113 9.13 24.44 25.04
C ALA A 113 8.78 25.54 24.03
N ARG A 114 9.79 26.00 23.29
CA ARG A 114 9.69 27.01 22.23
C ARG A 114 10.64 26.66 21.09
N CYS A 115 10.29 27.09 19.89
CA CYS A 115 11.07 26.85 18.69
C CYS A 115 10.77 27.95 17.66
N LYS A 116 11.64 28.06 16.65
CA LYS A 116 11.43 28.97 15.52
C LYS A 116 10.09 28.66 14.84
N GLY A 117 9.27 29.68 14.58
CA GLY A 117 7.96 29.53 13.94
C GLY A 117 6.84 29.06 14.88
N ASN A 118 7.11 28.89 16.18
CA ASN A 118 6.09 28.69 17.19
C ASN A 118 6.51 29.23 18.58
N GLU A 119 6.98 30.47 18.59
CA GLU A 119 7.53 31.13 19.78
C GLU A 119 6.44 31.55 20.77
N LYS A 120 5.19 31.72 20.29
CA LYS A 120 4.08 32.31 21.04
C LYS A 120 3.13 31.30 21.69
N SER A 121 2.85 30.17 21.03
CA SER A 121 1.88 29.21 21.58
C SER A 121 2.51 28.23 22.57
N GLY A 122 3.77 27.85 22.32
CA GLY A 122 4.68 27.14 23.24
C GLY A 122 4.10 25.89 23.91
N ASN A 123 4.90 25.28 24.78
CA ASN A 123 4.51 24.20 25.71
C ASN A 123 4.17 22.83 25.11
N PHE A 124 4.20 22.65 23.79
CA PHE A 124 3.98 21.34 23.18
C PHE A 124 5.13 20.97 22.25
N THR A 125 5.53 19.70 22.27
CA THR A 125 6.52 19.15 21.33
C THR A 125 5.93 17.96 20.59
N SER A 126 6.41 17.67 19.38
CA SER A 126 5.94 16.51 18.61
C SER A 126 6.97 16.00 17.61
N GLY A 127 6.64 14.90 16.94
CA GLY A 127 7.44 14.29 15.88
C GLY A 127 6.97 14.64 14.47
N PHE A 128 7.93 14.86 13.58
CA PHE A 128 7.72 15.01 12.13
C PHE A 128 8.97 14.48 11.41
N VAL A 129 8.78 13.49 10.54
CA VAL A 129 9.80 13.00 9.62
C VAL A 129 9.43 13.23 8.15
N GLU A 130 10.44 13.44 7.30
CA GLU A 130 10.28 13.61 5.86
C GLU A 130 11.40 12.92 5.08
N THR A 131 11.10 12.39 3.88
CA THR A 131 12.13 11.81 2.99
C THR A 131 12.79 12.83 2.06
N LYS A 132 12.56 14.13 2.30
CA LYS A 132 13.02 15.25 1.47
C LYS A 132 14.50 15.16 1.11
N GLY A 133 14.82 15.27 -0.18
CA GLY A 133 16.20 15.20 -0.68
C GLY A 133 16.90 13.85 -0.49
N LYS A 134 16.18 12.81 -0.03
CA LYS A 134 16.71 11.45 0.17
C LYS A 134 15.98 10.44 -0.70
N LYS A 135 14.64 10.45 -0.65
CA LYS A 135 13.76 9.59 -1.44
C LYS A 135 12.55 10.38 -1.92
N SER A 136 12.27 10.28 -3.21
CA SER A 136 11.09 10.83 -3.86
C SER A 136 10.67 9.92 -5.00
N TRP A 137 9.37 9.94 -5.33
CA TRP A 137 8.78 9.07 -6.34
C TRP A 137 7.88 9.88 -7.27
N THR A 138 7.78 9.43 -8.51
CA THR A 138 6.74 9.88 -9.44
C THR A 138 5.91 8.66 -9.80
N TYR A 139 4.62 8.74 -9.50
CA TYR A 139 3.70 7.61 -9.60
C TYR A 139 4.07 6.45 -8.68
N GLY A 140 3.18 5.47 -8.60
CA GLY A 140 3.33 4.28 -7.77
C GLY A 140 2.12 4.06 -6.86
N TYR A 141 2.21 3.03 -6.04
CA TYR A 141 1.30 2.80 -4.94
C TYR A 141 2.09 3.02 -3.66
N ILE A 142 1.65 3.98 -2.85
CA ILE A 142 2.32 4.37 -1.61
C ILE A 142 1.35 4.08 -0.49
N GLU A 143 1.75 3.26 0.48
CA GLU A 143 0.93 2.96 1.66
C GLU A 143 1.76 3.02 2.95
N ALA A 144 1.06 3.29 4.04
CA ALA A 144 1.60 3.14 5.38
C ALA A 144 0.53 2.55 6.30
N ARG A 145 0.95 1.68 7.22
CA ARG A 145 0.07 1.13 8.26
C ARG A 145 0.25 1.92 9.54
N ILE A 146 -0.80 2.60 9.97
CA ILE A 146 -0.74 3.65 10.99
C ILE A 146 -1.82 3.42 12.06
N LYS A 147 -1.47 3.72 13.31
CA LYS A 147 -2.37 3.84 14.45
C LYS A 147 -2.33 5.27 14.98
N MET A 148 -3.47 5.95 15.01
CA MET A 148 -3.57 7.37 15.40
C MET A 148 -3.82 7.53 16.91
N PRO A 149 -3.44 8.67 17.51
CA PRO A 149 -3.76 8.98 18.91
C PRO A 149 -5.25 9.32 19.09
N ASN A 150 -5.75 9.15 20.32
CA ASN A 150 -7.12 9.48 20.71
C ASN A 150 -7.27 10.86 21.39
N ASN A 151 -6.19 11.65 21.44
CA ASN A 151 -6.19 12.98 22.06
C ASN A 151 -7.00 13.96 21.21
N LYS A 152 -7.97 14.66 21.82
CA LYS A 152 -8.90 15.53 21.09
C LYS A 152 -8.24 16.63 20.24
N SER A 153 -7.04 17.07 20.60
CA SER A 153 -6.32 18.17 19.94
C SER A 153 -5.13 17.70 19.10
N THR A 154 -5.15 16.48 18.57
CA THR A 154 -4.14 16.02 17.61
C THR A 154 -4.63 16.05 16.17
N TRP A 155 -3.72 16.41 15.26
CA TRP A 155 -3.86 16.36 13.80
C TRP A 155 -2.71 15.54 13.19
N PRO A 156 -2.87 14.21 13.13
CA PRO A 156 -1.94 13.32 12.43
C PRO A 156 -2.05 13.44 10.91
N GLY A 157 -0.93 13.33 10.20
CA GLY A 157 -0.88 13.38 8.74
C GLY A 157 0.13 12.40 8.14
N PHE A 158 -0.27 11.74 7.06
CA PHE A 158 0.59 11.03 6.11
C PHE A 158 0.35 11.60 4.71
N TRP A 159 1.36 12.24 4.16
CA TRP A 159 1.19 13.10 2.99
C TRP A 159 2.50 13.24 2.22
N MET A 160 2.44 13.93 1.10
CA MET A 160 3.55 14.09 0.17
C MET A 160 3.65 15.52 -0.34
N SER A 161 4.88 15.98 -0.56
CA SER A 161 5.16 17.29 -1.19
C SER A 161 6.10 17.13 -2.38
N PRO A 162 6.04 18.05 -3.36
CA PRO A 162 6.95 18.04 -4.50
C PRO A 162 8.39 18.23 -4.04
N ASP A 163 9.30 17.40 -4.55
CA ASP A 163 10.73 17.48 -4.26
C ASP A 163 11.34 18.78 -4.77
N LYS A 164 10.81 19.28 -5.90
CA LYS A 164 11.13 20.60 -6.46
C LYS A 164 9.84 21.34 -6.81
N PRO A 165 9.73 22.65 -6.53
CA PRO A 165 8.56 23.46 -6.86
C PRO A 165 8.52 23.82 -8.36
N THR A 166 8.45 22.80 -9.22
CA THR A 166 8.56 22.91 -10.69
C THR A 166 7.51 23.83 -11.31
N TYR A 167 6.33 23.91 -10.71
CA TYR A 167 5.20 24.72 -11.18
C TYR A 167 4.98 25.99 -10.34
N GLY A 168 5.91 26.29 -9.42
CA GLY A 168 5.85 27.40 -8.46
C GLY A 168 5.64 26.94 -7.02
N SER A 169 5.64 27.91 -6.09
CA SER A 169 5.39 27.68 -4.67
C SER A 169 4.00 27.09 -4.41
N TRP A 170 3.81 26.45 -3.25
CA TRP A 170 2.53 25.89 -2.85
C TRP A 170 1.38 26.90 -3.03
N PRO A 171 0.21 26.50 -3.58
CA PRO A 171 -0.17 25.12 -3.92
C PRO A 171 0.26 24.68 -5.34
N ASN A 172 1.00 25.50 -6.08
CA ASN A 172 1.14 25.34 -7.53
C ASN A 172 1.79 24.03 -7.97
N SER A 173 2.76 23.56 -7.20
CA SER A 173 3.46 22.29 -7.46
C SER A 173 2.81 21.06 -6.82
N GLY A 174 1.63 21.22 -6.23
CA GLY A 174 0.86 20.10 -5.69
C GLY A 174 1.15 19.77 -4.24
N GLU A 175 0.21 19.05 -3.62
CA GLU A 175 0.29 18.36 -2.33
C GLU A 175 -0.64 17.14 -2.41
N ILE A 176 -0.19 15.99 -1.90
CA ILE A 176 -0.98 14.75 -1.86
C ILE A 176 -1.13 14.33 -0.41
N ASP A 177 -2.33 14.47 0.15
CA ASP A 177 -2.64 14.07 1.51
C ASP A 177 -3.25 12.68 1.48
N ILE A 178 -2.43 11.66 1.76
CA ILE A 178 -2.85 10.25 1.72
C ILE A 178 -3.85 9.97 2.83
N VAL A 179 -3.55 10.48 4.03
CA VAL A 179 -4.54 10.59 5.10
C VAL A 179 -4.20 11.74 6.05
N GLU A 180 -5.22 12.50 6.41
CA GLU A 180 -5.27 13.38 7.56
C GLU A 180 -6.40 12.93 8.49
N THR A 181 -6.15 12.97 9.79
CA THR A 181 -7.18 12.64 10.80
C THR A 181 -7.24 13.73 11.86
N LYS A 182 -8.26 13.65 12.73
CA LYS A 182 -8.42 14.55 13.86
C LYS A 182 -8.81 13.77 15.10
N GLY A 183 -8.08 13.94 16.18
CA GLY A 183 -8.38 13.21 17.42
C GLY A 183 -9.70 13.65 18.07
N SER A 184 -10.28 14.80 17.66
CA SER A 184 -11.60 15.22 18.10
C SER A 184 -12.72 14.28 17.61
N ASN A 185 -12.54 13.67 16.44
CA ASN A 185 -13.44 12.69 15.84
C ASN A 185 -12.66 11.47 15.34
N LEU A 186 -12.68 10.38 16.13
CA LEU A 186 -11.94 9.16 15.82
C LEU A 186 -12.50 8.40 14.60
N ASN A 187 -13.71 8.73 14.15
CA ASN A 187 -14.34 8.21 12.94
C ASN A 187 -14.18 9.19 11.76
N TYR A 188 -13.06 9.90 11.70
CA TYR A 188 -12.72 10.81 10.62
C TYR A 188 -11.33 10.51 10.08
N ALA A 189 -11.26 10.23 8.79
CA ALA A 189 -10.06 10.20 8.00
C ALA A 189 -10.37 10.82 6.64
N ALA A 190 -9.49 11.68 6.16
CA ALA A 190 -9.67 12.36 4.88
C ALA A 190 -8.43 12.20 4.03
N ALA A 191 -8.62 11.97 2.73
CA ALA A 191 -7.60 12.18 1.72
C ALA A 191 -7.90 13.48 0.98
N ASP A 192 -6.87 14.21 0.58
CA ASP A 192 -7.01 15.44 -0.20
C ASP A 192 -5.86 15.55 -1.20
N ALA A 193 -6.05 16.41 -2.19
CA ALA A 193 -4.98 16.86 -3.06
C ALA A 193 -5.11 18.38 -3.19
N HIS A 194 -4.02 19.13 -3.04
CA HIS A 194 -4.03 20.58 -3.23
C HIS A 194 -3.24 20.97 -4.47
N TRP A 195 -3.80 21.84 -5.32
CA TRP A 195 -3.10 22.41 -6.48
C TRP A 195 -3.69 23.79 -6.84
N GLY A 196 -3.11 24.51 -7.79
CA GLY A 196 -3.67 25.80 -8.24
C GLY A 196 -2.65 26.78 -8.78
N LEU A 197 -3.04 28.04 -8.94
CA LEU A 197 -2.15 29.11 -9.44
C LEU A 197 -1.54 29.96 -8.32
N SER A 198 -2.18 29.98 -7.15
CA SER A 198 -1.74 30.69 -5.96
C SER A 198 -2.55 30.22 -4.75
N THR A 199 -2.20 30.69 -3.56
CA THR A 199 -2.99 30.48 -2.33
C THR A 199 -4.42 31.02 -2.44
N GLY A 200 -4.64 32.12 -3.17
CA GLY A 200 -5.97 32.71 -3.42
C GLY A 200 -6.78 32.00 -4.51
N ASN A 201 -6.14 31.14 -5.32
CA ASN A 201 -6.79 30.32 -6.34
C ASN A 201 -6.49 28.83 -6.09
N LYS A 202 -6.40 28.43 -4.83
CA LYS A 202 -6.17 27.03 -4.49
C LYS A 202 -7.40 26.20 -4.85
N LYS A 203 -7.19 25.13 -5.60
CA LYS A 203 -8.12 24.02 -5.75
C LYS A 203 -7.74 22.91 -4.79
N HIS A 204 -8.74 22.17 -4.35
CA HIS A 204 -8.54 20.93 -3.63
C HIS A 204 -9.70 19.98 -3.82
N ALA A 205 -9.52 18.71 -3.49
CA ALA A 205 -10.51 17.67 -3.69
C ALA A 205 -10.42 16.66 -2.56
N GLN A 206 -11.15 16.94 -1.47
CA GLN A 206 -11.17 16.10 -0.28
C GLN A 206 -12.19 14.97 -0.40
N GLY A 207 -11.79 13.76 -0.03
CA GLY A 207 -12.67 12.62 0.19
C GLY A 207 -12.62 12.17 1.65
N ARG A 208 -13.79 11.87 2.23
CA ARG A 208 -13.93 11.49 3.64
C ARG A 208 -15.02 10.44 3.89
N ASP A 209 -15.54 9.84 2.82
CA ASP A 209 -16.58 8.82 2.89
C ASP A 209 -15.92 7.48 3.21
N LEU A 210 -15.83 7.17 4.50
CA LEU A 210 -15.06 6.04 4.99
C LEU A 210 -15.64 4.70 4.52
N PRO A 211 -14.80 3.71 4.17
CA PRO A 211 -15.28 2.38 3.80
C PRO A 211 -16.20 1.74 4.84
N ALA A 212 -17.13 0.93 4.35
CA ALA A 212 -17.95 0.10 5.23
C ALA A 212 -17.06 -0.78 6.12
N GLY A 213 -17.39 -0.85 7.41
CA GLY A 213 -16.63 -1.64 8.38
C GLY A 213 -15.36 -0.96 8.92
N PHE A 214 -15.04 0.27 8.48
CA PHE A 214 -13.98 1.09 9.08
C PHE A 214 -14.16 1.15 10.60
N LYS A 215 -13.10 0.83 11.32
CA LYS A 215 -12.99 1.02 12.78
C LYS A 215 -12.43 2.40 13.03
N ASP A 216 -12.53 2.88 14.26
CA ASP A 216 -11.96 4.19 14.56
C ASP A 216 -10.43 4.23 14.32
N THR A 217 -9.92 5.43 14.09
CA THR A 217 -8.51 5.71 13.76
C THR A 217 -7.49 5.28 14.83
N THR A 218 -7.94 4.88 16.03
CA THR A 218 -7.05 4.37 17.09
C THR A 218 -6.71 2.89 16.90
N GLN A 219 -7.34 2.22 15.94
CA GLN A 219 -6.93 0.91 15.45
C GLN A 219 -5.87 1.04 14.35
N TRP A 220 -5.20 -0.06 14.06
CA TRP A 220 -4.26 -0.10 12.94
C TRP A 220 -5.01 -0.16 11.62
N HIS A 221 -4.77 0.82 10.77
CA HIS A 221 -5.32 0.88 9.40
C HIS A 221 -4.19 1.08 8.40
N THR A 222 -4.39 0.55 7.19
CA THR A 222 -3.49 0.78 6.06
C THR A 222 -4.05 1.89 5.20
N TYR A 223 -3.33 3.01 5.10
CA TYR A 223 -3.72 4.16 4.30
C TYR A 223 -2.80 4.23 3.09
N GLY A 224 -3.36 4.38 1.89
CA GLY A 224 -2.52 4.44 0.70
C GLY A 224 -3.13 5.20 -0.47
N VAL A 225 -2.25 5.63 -1.38
CA VAL A 225 -2.59 6.28 -2.63
C VAL A 225 -1.97 5.52 -3.79
N LYS A 226 -2.80 5.19 -4.77
CA LYS A 226 -2.39 4.74 -6.10
C LYS A 226 -2.33 5.98 -6.98
N TRP A 227 -1.11 6.39 -7.26
CA TRP A 227 -0.80 7.54 -8.07
C TRP A 227 -0.36 7.08 -9.45
N THR A 228 -1.14 7.44 -10.46
CA THR A 228 -0.84 7.22 -11.86
C THR A 228 -0.95 8.53 -12.62
N GLU A 229 -0.55 8.52 -13.89
CA GLU A 229 -0.75 9.65 -14.80
C GLU A 229 -2.19 10.18 -14.73
N GLY A 230 -2.34 11.45 -14.35
CA GLY A 230 -3.62 12.16 -14.31
C GLY A 230 -4.62 11.68 -13.25
N LYS A 231 -4.25 10.77 -12.34
CA LYS A 231 -5.17 10.19 -11.36
C LYS A 231 -4.52 9.83 -10.02
N LEU A 232 -5.21 10.16 -8.94
CA LEU A 232 -4.93 9.73 -7.58
C LEU A 232 -6.14 8.92 -7.09
N GLU A 233 -5.92 7.68 -6.66
CA GLU A 233 -6.96 6.82 -6.08
C GLU A 233 -6.54 6.46 -4.65
N TYR A 234 -7.38 6.76 -3.66
CA TYR A 234 -7.04 6.60 -2.24
C TYR A 234 -7.76 5.41 -1.63
N TYR A 235 -7.06 4.71 -0.73
CA TYR A 235 -7.47 3.45 -0.14
C TYR A 235 -7.33 3.49 1.39
N ILE A 236 -8.29 2.87 2.08
CA ILE A 236 -8.18 2.50 3.49
C ILE A 236 -8.42 0.99 3.57
N ASP A 237 -7.46 0.25 4.15
CA ASP A 237 -7.48 -1.21 4.27
C ASP A 237 -7.76 -1.93 2.94
N GLY A 238 -7.17 -1.40 1.86
CA GLY A 238 -7.35 -1.92 0.51
C GLY A 238 -8.71 -1.62 -0.13
N VAL A 239 -9.59 -0.87 0.54
CA VAL A 239 -10.86 -0.41 -0.04
C VAL A 239 -10.71 1.01 -0.55
N LYS A 240 -10.95 1.22 -1.84
CA LYS A 240 -10.93 2.55 -2.45
C LYS A 240 -12.10 3.39 -1.91
N PHE A 241 -11.80 4.61 -1.48
CA PHE A 241 -12.82 5.52 -0.93
C PHE A 241 -12.82 6.91 -1.55
N HIS A 242 -11.78 7.26 -2.32
CA HIS A 242 -11.70 8.55 -2.99
C HIS A 242 -10.92 8.48 -4.30
N THR A 243 -11.22 9.39 -5.21
CA THR A 243 -10.51 9.54 -6.49
C THR A 243 -10.42 11.01 -6.86
N VAL A 244 -9.24 11.45 -7.27
CA VAL A 244 -8.99 12.79 -7.80
C VAL A 244 -8.33 12.67 -9.17
N ASN A 245 -8.82 13.45 -10.11
CA ASN A 245 -8.28 13.62 -11.46
C ASN A 245 -8.57 15.06 -11.93
N GLY A 246 -8.29 15.38 -13.20
CA GLY A 246 -8.60 16.71 -13.72
C GLY A 246 -7.68 17.80 -13.16
N PHE A 247 -6.39 17.50 -13.04
CA PHE A 247 -5.40 18.39 -12.44
C PHE A 247 -5.04 19.63 -13.26
N GLY A 248 -5.51 19.71 -14.52
CA GLY A 248 -5.13 20.74 -15.49
C GLY A 248 -5.18 22.16 -14.93
N GLN A 249 -4.08 22.88 -15.11
CA GLN A 249 -3.93 24.28 -14.74
C GLN A 249 -3.08 25.03 -15.78
N PRO A 250 -3.29 26.35 -15.96
CA PRO A 250 -2.49 27.16 -16.89
C PRO A 250 -0.97 27.09 -16.66
N ASN A 251 -0.51 27.02 -15.41
CA ASN A 251 0.93 26.91 -15.08
C ASN A 251 1.52 25.52 -15.41
N ALA A 252 0.69 24.55 -15.79
CA ALA A 252 1.06 23.20 -16.20
C ALA A 252 0.54 22.90 -17.63
N ALA A 253 0.25 23.92 -18.44
CA ALA A 253 -0.43 23.75 -19.74
C ALA A 253 0.30 22.83 -20.74
N ASN A 254 1.62 22.70 -20.63
CA ASN A 254 2.44 21.84 -21.50
C ASN A 254 2.71 20.45 -20.91
N THR A 255 2.09 20.14 -19.76
CA THR A 255 2.24 18.88 -19.03
C THR A 255 0.86 18.35 -18.71
N PRO A 256 0.32 17.37 -19.46
CA PRO A 256 -1.09 16.97 -19.36
C PRO A 256 -1.51 16.47 -17.97
N TYR A 257 -0.56 16.14 -17.10
CA TYR A 257 -0.80 15.60 -15.76
C TYR A 257 -0.20 16.44 -14.64
N GLY A 258 0.33 17.63 -14.94
CA GLY A 258 0.81 18.54 -13.91
C GLY A 258 -0.32 19.03 -12.98
N PRO A 259 -0.04 19.32 -11.70
CA PRO A 259 1.29 19.30 -11.10
C PRO A 259 1.73 17.95 -10.51
N PHE A 260 0.89 16.91 -10.60
CA PHE A 260 1.15 15.60 -10.03
C PHE A 260 1.87 14.66 -11.02
N ASP A 261 2.90 15.18 -11.68
CA ASP A 261 3.73 14.50 -12.69
C ASP A 261 5.24 14.72 -12.44
N LYS A 262 5.60 15.18 -11.23
CA LYS A 262 6.98 15.38 -10.75
C LYS A 262 7.26 14.52 -9.53
N PRO A 263 8.53 14.36 -9.11
CA PRO A 263 8.84 13.60 -7.91
C PRO A 263 8.29 14.25 -6.64
N PHE A 264 7.67 13.46 -5.78
CA PHE A 264 7.19 13.86 -4.46
C PHE A 264 7.89 13.05 -3.37
N PHE A 265 8.24 13.69 -2.26
CA PHE A 265 8.79 13.04 -1.06
C PHE A 265 7.70 12.88 0.01
N LEU A 266 7.89 11.90 0.90
CA LEU A 266 6.93 11.55 1.94
C LEU A 266 7.11 12.40 3.19
N ARG A 267 6.00 12.59 3.91
CA ARG A 267 5.91 13.29 5.18
C ARG A 267 5.00 12.54 6.13
N LEU A 268 5.44 12.39 7.37
CA LEU A 268 4.67 11.86 8.49
C LEU A 268 4.81 12.81 9.65
N ASN A 269 3.71 13.33 10.18
CA ASN A 269 3.75 14.24 11.32
C ASN A 269 2.54 14.06 12.24
N LEU A 270 2.74 14.46 13.50
CA LEU A 270 1.67 14.60 14.48
C LEU A 270 1.59 16.06 14.92
N ALA A 271 0.72 16.86 14.31
CA ALA A 271 0.47 18.22 14.79
C ALA A 271 -0.35 18.21 16.09
N ILE A 272 -0.10 19.18 16.97
CA ILE A 272 -0.90 19.44 18.18
C ILE A 272 -1.59 20.79 18.02
N GLY A 273 -2.90 20.83 18.20
CA GLY A 273 -3.75 21.99 17.91
C GLY A 273 -3.84 22.28 16.41
N GLY A 274 -4.46 23.41 16.11
CA GLY A 274 -4.60 23.95 14.76
C GLY A 274 -6.03 23.92 14.21
N ASP A 275 -6.30 24.82 13.28
CA ASP A 275 -7.66 25.12 12.80
C ASP A 275 -8.28 23.96 11.98
N TYR A 276 -7.48 22.98 11.54
CA TYR A 276 -8.01 21.81 10.82
C TYR A 276 -8.92 20.94 11.69
N ILE A 277 -8.63 20.83 12.99
CA ILE A 277 -9.27 19.86 13.87
C ILE A 277 -10.78 20.07 13.90
N ASP A 278 -11.30 21.28 14.11
CA ASP A 278 -12.75 21.54 13.99
C ASP A 278 -13.05 22.99 13.54
N GLY A 279 -12.14 23.59 12.78
CA GLY A 279 -12.23 24.99 12.37
C GLY A 279 -11.52 25.95 13.32
N LYS A 280 -11.33 27.17 12.83
CA LYS A 280 -10.66 28.26 13.54
C LYS A 280 -11.40 28.62 14.82
N GLY A 281 -10.69 28.62 15.96
CA GLY A 281 -11.25 28.97 17.26
C GLY A 281 -12.15 27.90 17.88
N SER A 282 -12.26 26.72 17.26
CA SER A 282 -12.99 25.59 17.83
C SER A 282 -12.33 25.11 19.13
N LYS A 283 -13.12 24.49 20.01
CA LYS A 283 -12.65 23.98 21.32
C LYS A 283 -11.37 23.14 21.18
N TRP A 284 -11.33 22.23 20.22
CA TRP A 284 -10.21 21.28 20.10
C TRP A 284 -9.06 21.78 19.22
N SER A 285 -9.22 22.89 18.49
CA SER A 285 -8.09 23.57 17.80
C SER A 285 -7.05 24.13 18.78
N ASN A 286 -7.41 24.31 20.05
CA ASN A 286 -6.49 24.71 21.12
C ASN A 286 -6.25 23.56 22.11
N ALA A 287 -5.03 23.01 22.09
CA ALA A 287 -4.58 21.88 22.89
C ALA A 287 -4.60 22.11 24.41
N TYR A 288 -4.59 23.36 24.89
CA TYR A 288 -4.80 23.63 26.31
C TYR A 288 -6.18 23.18 26.79
N ASN A 289 -7.20 23.18 25.93
CA ASN A 289 -8.53 22.69 26.28
C ASN A 289 -8.53 21.16 26.48
N ALA A 290 -7.85 20.42 25.61
CA ALA A 290 -7.67 18.98 25.79
C ALA A 290 -6.85 18.65 27.06
N LEU A 291 -5.82 19.44 27.36
CA LEU A 291 -5.04 19.27 28.58
C LEU A 291 -5.85 19.58 29.86
N ALA A 292 -6.68 20.62 29.83
CA ALA A 292 -7.51 21.01 30.98
C ALA A 292 -8.60 19.97 31.27
N GLU A 293 -9.28 19.48 30.23
CA GLU A 293 -10.37 18.51 30.38
C GLU A 293 -9.86 17.07 30.56
N TYR A 294 -8.75 16.73 29.91
CA TYR A 294 -8.12 15.42 29.98
C TYR A 294 -6.63 15.55 30.33
N PRO A 295 -6.27 15.76 31.61
CA PRO A 295 -4.88 16.01 32.03
C PRO A 295 -3.87 14.89 31.69
N LYS A 296 -4.36 13.67 31.45
CA LYS A 296 -3.55 12.50 31.07
C LYS A 296 -3.58 12.21 29.57
N SER A 297 -4.06 13.15 28.75
CA SER A 297 -4.16 12.98 27.28
C SER A 297 -2.82 13.06 26.55
N PHE A 298 -1.76 13.48 27.22
CA PHE A 298 -0.38 13.38 26.74
C PHE A 298 0.42 12.39 27.61
N PRO A 299 1.37 11.61 27.05
CA PRO A 299 1.80 11.57 25.64
C PRO A 299 0.71 11.09 24.67
N ALA A 300 0.63 11.73 23.50
CA ALA A 300 -0.21 11.29 22.39
C ALA A 300 0.70 10.72 21.29
N THR A 301 0.45 9.51 20.81
CA THR A 301 1.36 8.84 19.86
C THR A 301 0.65 8.47 18.57
N MET A 302 1.25 8.87 17.44
CA MET A 302 1.00 8.29 16.12
C MET A 302 2.07 7.22 15.88
N SER A 303 1.65 5.96 15.74
CA SER A 303 2.55 4.83 15.50
C SER A 303 2.42 4.36 14.05
N ILE A 304 3.55 4.12 13.38
CA ILE A 304 3.64 3.67 12.00
C ILE A 304 4.39 2.33 11.99
N ASP A 305 3.71 1.28 11.56
CA ASP A 305 4.22 -0.10 11.47
C ASP A 305 5.16 -0.25 10.28
N TYR A 306 4.76 0.26 9.12
CA TYR A 306 5.60 0.32 7.94
C TYR A 306 5.21 1.47 7.02
N VAL A 307 6.12 1.82 6.11
CA VAL A 307 5.84 2.58 4.89
C VAL A 307 6.37 1.79 3.70
N ARG A 308 5.55 1.61 2.67
CA ARG A 308 5.90 0.85 1.47
C ARG A 308 5.55 1.61 0.21
N VAL A 309 6.44 1.53 -0.77
CA VAL A 309 6.25 2.10 -2.10
C VAL A 309 6.40 0.99 -3.13
N TYR A 310 5.39 0.84 -3.97
CA TYR A 310 5.32 -0.13 -5.06
C TYR A 310 5.26 0.63 -6.38
N GLU A 311 5.81 0.02 -7.41
CA GLU A 311 5.78 0.57 -8.76
C GLU A 311 4.93 -0.30 -9.67
N ARG A 312 4.38 0.33 -10.70
CA ARG A 312 3.78 -0.41 -11.81
C ARG A 312 4.82 -1.34 -12.41
N ARG A 313 4.39 -2.55 -12.71
CA ARG A 313 5.22 -3.51 -13.42
C ARG A 313 5.45 -3.04 -14.85
N THR A 314 6.70 -2.98 -15.26
CA THR A 314 7.05 -2.86 -16.69
C THR A 314 7.14 -4.26 -17.27
N ALA A 315 6.30 -4.54 -18.26
CA ALA A 315 6.34 -5.81 -18.99
C ALA A 315 7.71 -5.97 -19.67
N LYS A 316 8.32 -7.14 -19.50
CA LYS A 316 9.62 -7.47 -20.09
C LYS A 316 9.40 -8.40 -21.27
N GLU A 317 10.04 -8.09 -22.39
CA GLU A 317 10.08 -9.00 -23.53
C GLU A 317 10.76 -10.31 -23.12
N VAL A 318 10.13 -11.42 -23.46
CA VAL A 318 10.60 -12.78 -23.20
C VAL A 318 11.24 -13.31 -24.47
N ASN A 319 12.44 -13.85 -24.32
CA ASN A 319 13.11 -14.53 -25.43
C ASN A 319 12.44 -15.89 -25.68
N VAL A 320 11.89 -16.06 -26.88
CA VAL A 320 11.25 -17.32 -27.34
C VAL A 320 11.92 -17.76 -28.64
N PRO A 321 13.10 -18.40 -28.59
CA PRO A 321 13.92 -18.65 -29.79
C PRO A 321 13.25 -19.59 -30.81
N ASP A 322 12.38 -20.50 -30.36
CA ASP A 322 11.64 -21.41 -31.24
C ASP A 322 10.43 -20.69 -31.89
N ASN A 323 10.42 -20.65 -33.23
CA ASN A 323 9.38 -19.97 -34.00
C ASN A 323 8.02 -20.68 -33.91
N ASN A 324 8.01 -22.02 -33.81
CA ASN A 324 6.77 -22.80 -33.68
C ASN A 324 6.15 -22.55 -32.31
N LEU A 325 6.96 -22.52 -31.26
CA LEU A 325 6.52 -22.15 -29.92
C LEU A 325 5.96 -20.73 -29.89
N ARG A 326 6.70 -19.75 -30.42
CA ARG A 326 6.28 -18.35 -30.46
C ARG A 326 4.93 -18.19 -31.18
N THR A 327 4.78 -18.87 -32.32
CA THR A 327 3.53 -18.91 -33.08
C THR A 327 2.37 -19.46 -32.25
N GLN A 328 2.55 -20.62 -31.61
CA GLN A 328 1.49 -21.24 -30.80
C GLN A 328 1.14 -20.40 -29.57
N LEU A 329 2.14 -19.80 -28.92
CA LEU A 329 1.93 -18.87 -27.81
C LEU A 329 1.14 -17.64 -28.25
N ASN A 330 1.49 -17.01 -29.38
CA ASN A 330 0.75 -15.86 -29.90
C ASN A 330 -0.70 -16.21 -30.26
N LYS A 331 -0.97 -17.42 -30.76
CA LYS A 331 -2.34 -17.92 -30.97
C LYS A 331 -3.12 -18.06 -29.66
N LYS A 332 -2.52 -18.66 -28.63
CA LYS A 332 -3.16 -18.82 -27.32
C LYS A 332 -3.37 -17.47 -26.62
N LEU A 333 -2.38 -16.59 -26.68
CA LEU A 333 -2.47 -15.23 -26.13
C LEU A 333 -3.52 -14.40 -26.88
N SER A 334 -3.69 -14.58 -28.19
CA SER A 334 -4.76 -13.91 -28.95
C SER A 334 -6.13 -14.23 -28.37
N THR A 335 -6.38 -15.50 -28.01
CA THR A 335 -7.62 -15.92 -27.35
C THR A 335 -7.74 -15.36 -25.94
N VAL A 336 -6.72 -15.55 -25.10
CA VAL A 336 -6.75 -15.15 -23.68
C VAL A 336 -6.86 -13.64 -23.49
N LEU A 337 -6.23 -12.87 -24.37
CA LEU A 337 -6.23 -11.41 -24.32
C LEU A 337 -7.35 -10.77 -25.15
N SER A 338 -8.08 -11.55 -25.95
CA SER A 338 -9.06 -11.04 -26.93
C SER A 338 -8.44 -10.02 -27.90
N THR A 339 -7.29 -10.36 -28.47
CA THR A 339 -6.52 -9.50 -29.39
C THR A 339 -6.11 -10.25 -30.66
N ASN A 340 -5.91 -9.55 -31.78
CA ASN A 340 -5.32 -10.13 -32.99
C ASN A 340 -3.80 -9.98 -32.95
N ARG A 341 -3.08 -11.08 -32.67
CA ARG A 341 -1.61 -11.09 -32.66
C ARG A 341 -1.05 -11.73 -33.92
N LYS A 342 0.10 -11.25 -34.37
CA LYS A 342 0.88 -11.93 -35.41
C LYS A 342 1.63 -13.12 -34.83
N ASP A 343 1.89 -14.14 -35.64
CA ASP A 343 2.59 -15.35 -35.22
C ASP A 343 4.01 -15.06 -34.67
N ASP A 344 4.70 -14.06 -35.25
CA ASP A 344 6.05 -13.64 -34.88
C ASP A 344 6.10 -12.52 -33.81
N GLN A 345 4.94 -12.08 -33.31
CA GLN A 345 4.86 -10.95 -32.39
C GLN A 345 5.69 -11.22 -31.13
N LYS A 346 6.38 -10.18 -30.65
CA LYS A 346 7.11 -10.20 -29.38
C LYS A 346 6.15 -10.49 -28.22
N ILE A 347 6.58 -11.33 -27.29
CA ILE A 347 5.78 -11.78 -26.14
C ILE A 347 6.42 -11.23 -24.88
N THR A 348 5.60 -10.83 -23.90
CA THR A 348 6.07 -10.34 -22.61
C THR A 348 5.78 -11.31 -21.48
N ASP A 349 6.50 -11.13 -20.36
CA ASP A 349 6.32 -11.91 -19.15
C ASP A 349 4.91 -11.78 -18.55
N VAL A 350 4.35 -10.57 -18.56
CA VAL A 350 2.97 -10.30 -18.11
C VAL A 350 1.93 -11.04 -18.94
N GLU A 351 2.16 -11.16 -20.26
CA GLU A 351 1.27 -11.90 -21.15
C GLU A 351 1.31 -13.41 -20.85
N LEU A 352 2.51 -13.98 -20.70
CA LEU A 352 2.67 -15.41 -20.42
C LEU A 352 2.11 -15.84 -19.06
N GLU A 353 2.13 -14.95 -18.06
CA GLU A 353 1.50 -15.21 -16.76
C GLU A 353 -0.04 -15.34 -16.83
N LYS A 354 -0.68 -14.97 -17.95
CA LYS A 354 -2.12 -15.20 -18.17
C LYS A 354 -2.45 -16.65 -18.56
N LEU A 355 -1.45 -17.43 -18.95
CA LEU A 355 -1.63 -18.81 -19.36
C LEU A 355 -1.63 -19.72 -18.12
N THR A 356 -2.78 -20.34 -17.84
CA THR A 356 -2.91 -21.34 -16.77
C THR A 356 -2.84 -22.76 -17.30
N ASP A 357 -3.25 -22.98 -18.55
CA ASP A 357 -3.29 -24.29 -19.18
C ASP A 357 -2.85 -24.12 -20.64
N LEU A 358 -1.84 -24.89 -21.04
CA LEU A 358 -1.19 -24.71 -22.32
C LEU A 358 -1.07 -26.04 -23.05
N ASN A 359 -1.93 -26.23 -24.05
CA ASN A 359 -1.80 -27.32 -25.01
C ASN A 359 -1.06 -26.80 -26.27
N LEU A 360 0.11 -27.39 -26.53
CA LEU A 360 1.00 -27.15 -27.66
C LEU A 360 1.25 -28.45 -28.45
N ASP A 361 0.29 -29.36 -28.45
CA ASP A 361 0.41 -30.64 -29.14
C ASP A 361 0.61 -30.40 -30.65
N ALA A 362 1.61 -31.09 -31.22
CA ALA A 362 1.75 -31.17 -32.66
C ALA A 362 0.74 -32.18 -33.23
N ALA A 363 0.25 -31.94 -34.46
CA ALA A 363 -0.59 -32.92 -35.16
C ALA A 363 0.16 -34.25 -35.32
N ASP A 364 -0.54 -35.38 -35.28
CA ASP A 364 0.09 -36.71 -35.34
C ASP A 364 0.93 -36.94 -36.62
N ASN A 365 0.62 -36.20 -37.70
CA ASN A 365 1.32 -36.20 -38.98
C ASN A 365 2.26 -34.99 -39.21
N ALA A 366 2.55 -34.20 -38.17
CA ALA A 366 3.43 -33.04 -38.26
C ALA A 366 4.84 -33.43 -38.70
N SER A 367 5.41 -32.67 -39.63
CA SER A 367 6.81 -32.83 -40.01
C SER A 367 7.74 -32.33 -38.90
N GLU A 368 9.00 -32.75 -38.88
CA GLU A 368 9.96 -32.24 -37.88
C GLU A 368 10.07 -30.70 -37.93
N ALA A 369 9.93 -30.07 -39.11
CA ALA A 369 9.99 -28.61 -39.22
C ALA A 369 8.83 -27.88 -38.51
N ASP A 370 7.71 -28.56 -38.28
CA ASP A 370 6.52 -28.00 -37.63
C ASP A 370 6.49 -28.22 -36.11
N LYS A 371 7.45 -28.99 -35.57
CA LYS A 371 7.52 -29.34 -34.15
C LYS A 371 8.26 -28.28 -33.34
N ILE A 372 7.90 -28.20 -32.06
CA ILE A 372 8.62 -27.40 -31.08
C ILE A 372 9.83 -28.19 -30.59
N HIS A 373 10.99 -27.55 -30.53
CA HIS A 373 12.26 -28.13 -30.07
C HIS A 373 12.76 -27.46 -28.80
N ASP A 374 12.58 -26.14 -28.71
CA ASP A 374 13.06 -25.33 -27.59
C ASP A 374 11.89 -24.64 -26.90
N ILE A 375 11.75 -24.87 -25.59
CA ILE A 375 10.71 -24.29 -24.75
C ILE A 375 11.20 -23.09 -23.92
N THR A 376 12.38 -22.56 -24.22
CA THR A 376 12.90 -21.31 -23.66
C THR A 376 11.87 -20.19 -23.83
N GLY A 377 11.64 -19.46 -22.74
CA GLY A 377 10.62 -18.44 -22.59
C GLY A 377 9.42 -18.90 -21.75
N LEU A 378 9.13 -20.21 -21.69
CA LEU A 378 8.04 -20.72 -20.86
C LEU A 378 8.28 -20.54 -19.36
N GLU A 379 9.51 -20.28 -18.90
CA GLU A 379 9.82 -19.94 -17.50
C GLU A 379 9.05 -18.70 -17.01
N ALA A 380 8.62 -17.83 -17.92
CA ALA A 380 7.84 -16.65 -17.60
C ALA A 380 6.35 -16.96 -17.35
N ALA A 381 5.84 -18.12 -17.74
CA ALA A 381 4.45 -18.55 -17.51
C ALA A 381 4.24 -19.04 -16.07
N LYS A 382 4.46 -18.17 -15.07
CA LYS A 382 4.53 -18.53 -13.64
C LYS A 382 3.24 -19.12 -13.05
N ASN A 383 2.11 -18.94 -13.72
CA ASN A 383 0.79 -19.43 -13.30
C ASN A 383 0.37 -20.71 -14.03
N LEU A 384 1.23 -21.26 -14.90
CA LEU A 384 0.95 -22.45 -15.68
C LEU A 384 0.77 -23.67 -14.77
N LYS A 385 -0.35 -24.36 -14.91
CA LYS A 385 -0.78 -25.53 -14.13
C LYS A 385 -0.68 -26.82 -14.93
N ALA A 386 -0.93 -26.77 -16.23
CA ALA A 386 -0.82 -27.92 -17.12
C ALA A 386 -0.13 -27.53 -18.44
N LEU A 387 0.78 -28.37 -18.90
CA LEU A 387 1.47 -28.23 -20.18
C LEU A 387 1.34 -29.53 -20.99
N SER A 388 0.87 -29.45 -22.23
CA SER A 388 0.89 -30.57 -23.17
C SER A 388 1.78 -30.23 -24.34
N LEU A 389 2.75 -31.10 -24.61
CA LEU A 389 3.72 -31.02 -25.70
C LEU A 389 3.65 -32.28 -26.57
N LYS A 390 2.51 -32.99 -26.65
CA LYS A 390 2.39 -34.26 -27.36
C LYS A 390 2.93 -34.14 -28.80
N ASN A 391 3.68 -35.16 -29.24
CA ASN A 391 4.24 -35.27 -30.59
C ASN A 391 5.20 -34.13 -31.02
N ASN A 392 5.82 -33.41 -30.08
CA ASN A 392 6.89 -32.46 -30.37
C ASN A 392 8.29 -33.11 -30.29
N SER A 393 9.36 -32.33 -30.41
CA SER A 393 10.75 -32.80 -30.34
C SER A 393 11.51 -32.06 -29.21
N VAL A 394 10.88 -31.97 -28.03
CA VAL A 394 11.41 -31.25 -26.85
C VAL A 394 12.17 -32.20 -25.93
N PHE A 395 13.46 -31.92 -25.70
CA PHE A 395 14.34 -32.73 -24.85
C PHE A 395 14.78 -32.03 -23.56
N ASP A 396 14.63 -30.71 -23.49
CA ASP A 396 15.05 -29.91 -22.34
C ASP A 396 13.85 -29.25 -21.67
N LEU A 397 13.57 -29.67 -20.44
CA LEU A 397 12.47 -29.15 -19.63
C LEU A 397 12.91 -28.10 -18.60
N ARG A 398 14.17 -27.65 -18.62
CA ARG A 398 14.69 -26.70 -17.63
C ARG A 398 13.89 -25.41 -17.58
N ALA A 399 13.38 -24.92 -18.73
CA ALA A 399 12.54 -23.73 -18.80
C ALA A 399 11.30 -23.80 -17.89
N VAL A 400 10.71 -24.99 -17.70
CA VAL A 400 9.49 -25.15 -16.88
C VAL A 400 9.75 -25.73 -15.49
N SER A 401 11.00 -26.09 -15.19
CA SER A 401 11.39 -26.79 -13.95
C SER A 401 11.10 -26.02 -12.65
N ASN A 402 11.10 -24.69 -12.70
CA ASN A 402 10.88 -23.83 -11.53
C ASN A 402 9.45 -23.29 -11.40
N ILE A 403 8.54 -23.69 -12.29
CA ILE A 403 7.14 -23.24 -12.25
C ILE A 403 6.39 -24.02 -11.16
N LYS A 404 6.31 -23.43 -9.96
CA LYS A 404 5.71 -24.08 -8.78
C LYS A 404 4.23 -24.44 -8.93
N SER A 405 3.51 -23.73 -9.80
CA SER A 405 2.10 -24.00 -10.09
C SER A 405 1.89 -25.21 -10.98
N LEU A 406 2.91 -25.64 -11.74
CA LEU A 406 2.80 -26.69 -12.74
C LEU A 406 2.56 -28.04 -12.06
N LYS A 407 1.47 -28.72 -12.43
CA LYS A 407 1.01 -29.98 -11.85
C LYS A 407 1.11 -31.15 -12.82
N SER A 408 1.07 -30.89 -14.12
CA SER A 408 1.16 -31.95 -15.13
C SER A 408 1.90 -31.48 -16.37
N ILE A 409 2.68 -32.40 -16.95
CA ILE A 409 3.31 -32.25 -18.26
C ILE A 409 3.00 -33.52 -19.07
N ASN A 410 2.41 -33.35 -20.25
CA ASN A 410 2.21 -34.45 -21.19
C ASN A 410 3.28 -34.40 -22.30
N LEU A 411 4.14 -35.42 -22.32
CA LEU A 411 5.22 -35.58 -23.30
C LEU A 411 5.00 -36.77 -24.24
N THR A 412 3.77 -37.28 -24.33
CA THR A 412 3.45 -38.47 -25.12
C THR A 412 3.95 -38.33 -26.56
N ILE A 413 4.77 -39.28 -27.02
CA ILE A 413 5.34 -39.32 -28.37
C ILE A 413 6.29 -38.12 -28.65
N ASN A 414 6.87 -37.47 -27.62
CA ASN A 414 8.04 -36.62 -27.87
C ASN A 414 9.21 -37.47 -28.35
N ARG A 415 9.89 -37.03 -29.40
CA ARG A 415 10.95 -37.79 -30.06
C ARG A 415 12.20 -37.00 -30.28
#